data_AF-A0AA39CU14-F1
#
_entry.id   AF-A0AA39CU14-F1
#
_cell.length_a   1.000
_cell.length_b   1.000
_cell.length_c   1.000
_cell.angle_alpha   90.00
_cell.angle_beta   90.00
_cell.angle_gamma   90.00
#
_symmetry.space_group_name_H-M   'P 1'
#
loop_
_entity.id
_entity.type
_entity.pdbx_description
1 polymer ?
#
loop_
_entity_poly.entity_id
_entity_poly.type
_entity_poly.pdbx_seq_one_letter_code
_entity_poly.pdbx_strand_id
1 'polypeptide(L)'
;MKIIVGTFTAAVVAPATADALREAERVILGVPQSVLLVAMAGALIGVLLLPEKDAERVAADASRRRGHRLLQTAARWAALAVAVVAYAIVAAWVIAVAASIWPALAGAPQLPMAGLSGVLIRRLLPGYWLSKPGSKVKVVCAVLAFGCAVSGLTAWEKEQKIRDLSAQVVKVRSDWKADAARLQADVDTRDQRLAEVATALRAEAEKLEALKAESAAALQALAGKIEASEKEASTWRGRYEQRPDTSALLAACQAAPTKPNTPAPALIKVPVATYVPIDAALTKRCSWVRDGKPSAVFDVSNGRKRCLMQYEAQFDAIGQSRVLALGRLKTGEMNKTEAAYAERLRALQAAGEIQWHRFEGLKLRLADNTFYTPDFAVLEADGVMACHEVKGHWQDDARAKIKIAAAMYPFRFIAVKVKPKRDGGGWAVEEF
;
A
#
# COMPACT_ATOMS: atom_id res chain seq x y z
N MET A 1 -0.54 -28.09 3.74
CA MET A 1 0.38 -27.11 4.37
C MET A 1 -0.34 -26.32 5.47
N LYS A 2 -0.89 -27.01 6.49
CA LYS A 2 -1.80 -26.43 7.51
C LYS A 2 -1.31 -26.60 8.96
N ILE A 3 -0.02 -26.92 9.17
CA ILE A 3 0.52 -27.25 10.50
C ILE A 3 1.51 -26.19 11.05
N ILE A 4 1.95 -25.20 10.27
CA ILE A 4 3.06 -24.32 10.68
C ILE A 4 2.60 -22.99 11.30
N VAL A 5 1.31 -22.61 11.19
CA VAL A 5 0.82 -21.31 11.69
C VAL A 5 0.30 -21.37 13.14
N GLY A 6 0.07 -22.57 13.68
CA GLY A 6 -0.54 -22.76 15.01
C GLY A 6 0.42 -22.67 16.21
N THR A 7 1.73 -22.72 16.00
CA THR A 7 2.72 -22.77 17.09
C THR A 7 3.37 -21.43 17.41
N PHE A 8 3.15 -20.39 16.61
CA PHE A 8 3.70 -19.06 16.86
C PHE A 8 2.79 -18.13 17.69
N THR A 9 1.50 -18.48 17.82
CA THR A 9 0.50 -17.65 18.51
C THR A 9 0.32 -17.98 20.00
N ALA A 10 0.79 -19.15 20.47
CA ALA A 10 0.70 -19.52 21.89
C ALA A 10 1.92 -19.11 22.72
N ALA A 11 3.12 -18.98 22.12
CA ALA A 11 4.35 -18.68 22.85
C ALA A 11 4.64 -17.17 23.05
N VAL A 12 3.95 -16.29 22.32
CA VAL A 12 4.17 -14.82 22.37
C VAL A 12 3.05 -14.06 23.11
N VAL A 13 1.98 -14.75 23.53
CA VAL A 13 0.75 -14.08 24.01
C VAL A 13 0.51 -14.23 25.52
N ALA A 14 1.40 -14.87 26.29
CA ALA A 14 1.13 -15.17 27.71
C ALA A 14 2.01 -14.52 28.81
N PRO A 15 3.25 -14.00 28.60
CA PRO A 15 3.95 -13.29 29.69
C PRO A 15 4.11 -11.76 29.50
N ALA A 16 3.98 -11.22 28.28
CA ALA A 16 4.49 -9.86 28.01
C ALA A 16 3.66 -8.69 28.58
N THR A 17 2.41 -8.90 29.03
CA THR A 17 1.61 -7.83 29.65
C THR A 17 1.88 -7.66 31.13
N ALA A 18 2.38 -8.70 31.81
CA ALA A 18 2.84 -8.60 33.19
C ALA A 18 4.29 -8.08 33.26
N ASP A 19 5.12 -8.41 32.27
CA ASP A 19 6.54 -8.06 32.28
C ASP A 19 6.83 -6.66 31.70
N ALA A 20 6.08 -6.19 30.68
CA ALA A 20 6.23 -4.82 30.17
C ALA A 20 5.82 -3.72 31.18
N LEU A 21 4.94 -4.06 32.14
CA LEU A 21 4.63 -3.22 33.29
C LEU A 21 5.67 -3.33 34.43
N ARG A 22 6.47 -4.41 34.46
CA ARG A 22 7.50 -4.65 35.50
C ARG A 22 8.87 -4.10 35.14
N GLU A 23 9.15 -3.82 33.86
CA GLU A 23 10.51 -3.50 33.42
C GLU A 23 10.87 -2.00 33.43
N ALA A 24 9.92 -1.12 33.73
CA ALA A 24 10.15 0.34 33.70
C ALA A 24 10.26 1.02 35.08
N GLU A 25 10.09 0.30 36.19
CA GLU A 25 10.16 0.89 37.53
C GLU A 25 10.98 0.03 38.50
N ARG A 26 11.94 0.61 39.21
CA ARG A 26 12.48 -0.02 40.42
C ARG A 26 11.41 0.10 41.50
N VAL A 27 10.52 -0.88 41.54
CA VAL A 27 9.57 -1.03 42.64
C VAL A 27 10.37 -1.42 43.88
N ILE A 28 10.60 -0.46 44.77
CA ILE A 28 11.28 -0.69 46.05
C ILE A 28 10.19 -0.94 47.08
N LEU A 29 10.13 -2.18 47.61
CA LEU A 29 9.16 -2.58 48.64
C LEU A 29 7.68 -2.40 48.21
N GLY A 30 7.36 -2.68 46.95
CA GLY A 30 5.97 -2.67 46.45
C GLY A 30 5.40 -1.29 46.11
N VAL A 31 6.20 -0.22 46.20
CA VAL A 31 5.76 1.16 45.93
C VAL A 31 6.58 1.79 44.79
N PRO A 32 5.94 2.59 43.92
CA PRO A 32 6.62 3.38 42.90
C PRO A 32 7.76 4.25 43.46
N GLN A 33 8.91 4.27 42.79
CA GLN A 33 10.09 5.04 43.24
C GLN A 33 9.79 6.54 43.28
N SER A 34 8.97 7.03 42.35
CA SER A 34 8.52 8.43 42.28
C SER A 34 7.73 8.83 43.55
N VAL A 35 6.82 7.97 43.99
CA VAL A 35 5.98 8.16 45.18
C VAL A 35 6.82 8.10 46.47
N LEU A 36 7.79 7.18 46.54
CA LEU A 36 8.72 7.08 47.67
C LEU A 36 9.55 8.36 47.84
N LEU A 37 10.07 8.93 46.74
CA LEU A 37 10.85 10.16 46.77
C LEU A 37 10.01 11.38 47.19
N VAL A 38 8.76 11.47 46.74
CA VAL A 38 7.82 12.53 47.14
C VAL A 38 7.48 12.41 48.63
N ALA A 39 7.28 11.19 49.14
CA ALA A 39 7.05 10.94 50.56
C ALA A 39 8.27 11.29 51.43
N MET A 40 9.49 11.00 50.96
CA MET A 40 10.73 11.42 51.63
C MET A 40 10.87 12.94 51.67
N ALA A 41 10.54 13.64 50.58
CA ALA A 41 10.54 15.11 50.55
C ALA A 41 9.54 15.69 51.55
N GLY A 42 8.31 15.17 51.58
CA GLY A 42 7.28 15.55 52.56
C GLY A 42 7.74 15.33 54.01
N ALA A 43 8.45 14.23 54.26
CA ALA A 43 8.97 13.92 55.58
C ALA A 43 10.05 14.90 56.05
N LEU A 44 10.96 15.27 55.15
CA LEU A 44 12.00 16.27 55.42
C LEU A 44 11.43 17.69 55.61
N ILE A 45 10.38 18.04 54.88
CA ILE A 45 9.64 19.32 55.06
C ILE A 45 8.93 19.35 56.42
N GLY A 46 8.35 18.22 56.87
CA GLY A 46 7.80 18.09 58.21
C GLY A 46 8.82 18.38 59.32
N VAL A 47 10.06 17.94 59.13
CA VAL A 47 11.19 18.23 60.04
C VAL A 47 11.55 19.73 60.05
N LEU A 48 11.45 20.41 58.91
CA LEU A 48 11.74 21.84 58.77
C LEU A 48 10.71 22.73 59.50
N LEU A 49 9.45 22.30 59.55
CA LEU A 49 8.32 23.05 60.13
C LEU A 49 8.12 22.85 61.64
N LEU A 50 9.06 22.19 62.34
CA LEU A 50 8.99 22.08 63.80
C LEU A 50 9.14 23.46 64.49
N PRO A 51 8.19 23.86 65.35
CA PRO A 51 8.30 25.10 66.11
C PRO A 51 9.37 25.01 67.19
N GLU A 52 10.01 26.15 67.46
CA GLU A 52 11.18 26.27 68.33
C GLU A 52 10.87 26.08 69.83
N LYS A 53 9.60 25.91 70.19
CA LYS A 53 9.11 25.94 71.57
C LYS A 53 9.32 24.65 72.38
N ASP A 54 9.86 23.60 71.76
CA ASP A 54 10.20 22.33 72.45
C ASP A 54 11.67 22.29 72.93
N ALA A 55 12.37 23.43 72.87
CA ALA A 55 13.81 23.55 73.09
C ALA A 55 14.31 23.43 74.54
N GLU A 56 13.43 23.40 75.56
CA GLU A 56 13.88 23.53 76.96
C GLU A 56 13.98 22.23 77.77
N ARG A 57 13.58 21.05 77.26
CA ARG A 57 13.49 19.85 78.13
C ARG A 57 14.67 18.88 78.16
N VAL A 58 15.74 19.06 77.38
CA VAL A 58 16.90 18.14 77.47
C VAL A 58 18.22 18.86 77.12
N ALA A 59 18.77 19.64 78.07
CA ALA A 59 20.18 19.97 78.07
C ALA A 59 20.95 18.77 78.65
N ALA A 60 21.58 17.97 77.79
CA ALA A 60 22.53 16.95 78.24
C ALA A 60 23.82 17.63 78.75
N ASP A 61 24.24 17.24 79.95
CA ASP A 61 25.36 17.75 80.73
C ASP A 61 26.57 18.25 79.92
N ALA A 62 26.99 19.48 80.22
CA ALA A 62 28.15 20.14 79.62
C ALA A 62 29.52 19.54 80.01
N SER A 63 29.57 18.39 80.72
CA SER A 63 30.78 17.89 81.40
C SER A 63 31.48 16.67 80.75
N ARG A 64 31.10 16.18 79.56
CA ARG A 64 31.71 14.95 78.96
C ARG A 64 32.69 15.16 77.79
N ARG A 65 33.66 14.25 77.67
CA ARG A 65 34.79 14.25 76.69
C ARG A 65 34.31 14.34 75.23
N ARG A 66 35.08 15.07 74.42
CA ARG A 66 34.77 15.48 73.03
C ARG A 66 34.41 14.31 72.07
N GLY A 67 34.99 13.12 72.26
CA GLY A 67 34.71 11.94 71.43
C GLY A 67 33.31 11.32 71.62
N HIS A 68 32.82 11.23 72.86
CA HIS A 68 31.47 10.74 73.13
C HIS A 68 30.38 11.67 72.57
N ARG A 69 30.66 12.98 72.48
CA ARG A 69 29.75 13.94 71.85
C ARG A 69 29.57 13.68 70.36
N LEU A 70 30.65 13.41 69.62
CA LEU A 70 30.58 13.10 68.19
C LEU A 70 29.82 11.79 67.92
N LEU A 71 30.10 10.75 68.70
CA LEU A 71 29.42 9.46 68.58
C LEU A 71 27.92 9.57 68.90
N GLN A 72 27.56 10.31 69.95
CA GLN A 72 26.15 10.56 70.30
C GLN A 72 25.45 11.42 69.24
N THR A 73 26.13 12.42 68.68
CA THR A 73 25.55 13.18 67.56
C THR A 73 25.35 12.30 66.34
N ALA A 74 26.31 11.45 65.98
CA ALA A 74 26.19 10.55 64.83
C ALA A 74 25.09 9.48 65.03
N ALA A 75 25.04 8.86 66.21
CA ALA A 75 23.98 7.92 66.58
C ALA A 75 22.60 8.59 66.57
N ARG A 76 22.55 9.86 66.96
CA ARG A 76 21.37 10.69 66.74
C ARG A 76 21.11 10.77 65.23
N TRP A 77 21.94 11.43 64.44
CA TRP A 77 21.71 11.56 62.99
C TRP A 77 21.25 10.28 62.26
N ALA A 78 21.82 9.12 62.62
CA ALA A 78 21.37 7.81 62.15
C ALA A 78 19.91 7.47 62.54
N ALA A 79 19.53 7.61 63.81
CA ALA A 79 18.16 7.32 64.25
C ALA A 79 17.11 8.30 63.65
N LEU A 80 17.47 9.57 63.40
CA LEU A 80 16.59 10.49 62.66
C LEU A 80 16.43 10.05 61.20
N ALA A 81 17.52 9.68 60.52
CA ALA A 81 17.46 9.19 59.14
C ALA A 81 16.58 7.92 59.03
N VAL A 82 16.72 6.98 59.96
CA VAL A 82 15.89 5.77 60.02
C VAL A 82 14.41 6.12 60.23
N ALA A 83 14.09 7.03 61.15
CA ALA A 83 12.71 7.46 61.39
C ALA A 83 12.07 8.14 60.16
N VAL A 84 12.82 9.00 59.47
CA VAL A 84 12.37 9.69 58.25
C VAL A 84 12.14 8.69 57.12
N VAL A 85 13.04 7.74 56.90
CA VAL A 85 12.90 6.71 55.86
C VAL A 85 11.74 5.77 56.17
N ALA A 86 11.62 5.29 57.42
CA ALA A 86 10.51 4.43 57.82
C ALA A 86 9.16 5.11 57.62
N TYR A 87 9.06 6.39 57.98
CA TYR A 87 7.86 7.16 57.74
C TYR A 87 7.58 7.36 56.24
N ALA A 88 8.60 7.71 55.46
CA ALA A 88 8.45 7.91 54.03
C ALA A 88 7.93 6.64 53.33
N ILE A 89 8.40 5.46 53.74
CA ILE A 89 7.89 4.18 53.25
C ILE A 89 6.40 4.02 53.60
N VAL A 90 6.00 4.26 54.84
CA VAL A 90 4.60 4.16 55.27
C VAL A 90 3.71 5.16 54.52
N ALA A 91 4.15 6.41 54.40
CA ALA A 91 3.42 7.45 53.67
C ALA A 91 3.31 7.11 52.18
N ALA A 92 4.37 6.57 51.57
CA ALA A 92 4.35 6.15 50.17
C ALA A 92 3.38 4.97 49.94
N TRP A 93 3.31 4.03 50.88
CA TRP A 93 2.30 2.96 50.88
C TRP A 93 0.88 3.51 51.00
N VAL A 94 0.63 4.46 51.90
CA VAL A 94 -0.69 5.10 52.06
C VAL A 94 -1.12 5.81 50.78
N ILE A 95 -0.19 6.54 50.14
CA ILE A 95 -0.45 7.24 48.88
C ILE A 95 -0.71 6.24 47.75
N ALA A 96 0.06 5.16 47.65
CA ALA A 96 -0.14 4.11 46.65
C ALA A 96 -1.50 3.41 46.79
N VAL A 97 -1.91 3.07 48.02
CA VAL A 97 -3.22 2.48 48.31
C VAL A 97 -4.34 3.47 47.97
N ALA A 98 -4.23 4.74 48.37
CA ALA A 98 -5.23 5.75 48.05
C ALA A 98 -5.39 5.98 46.53
N ALA A 99 -4.28 5.98 45.78
CA ALA A 99 -4.29 6.09 44.32
C ALA A 99 -4.92 4.88 43.64
N SER A 100 -4.81 3.68 44.22
CA SER A 100 -5.45 2.46 43.69
C SER A 100 -6.97 2.47 43.85
N ILE A 101 -7.48 3.11 44.91
CA ILE A 101 -8.91 3.23 45.22
C ILE A 101 -9.55 4.40 44.45
N TRP A 102 -8.83 5.51 44.29
CA TRP A 102 -9.29 6.70 43.58
C TRP A 102 -8.36 7.06 42.41
N PRO A 103 -8.69 6.61 41.19
CA PRO A 103 -7.87 6.86 40.00
C PRO A 103 -7.66 8.35 39.69
N ALA A 104 -8.58 9.22 40.11
CA ALA A 104 -8.47 10.67 39.95
C ALA A 104 -7.30 11.28 40.76
N LEU A 105 -6.87 10.63 41.85
CA LEU A 105 -5.72 11.07 42.66
C LEU A 105 -4.38 10.62 42.06
N ALA A 106 -4.38 9.67 41.13
CA ALA A 106 -3.17 9.22 40.44
C ALA A 106 -2.64 10.23 39.40
N GLY A 107 -3.47 11.21 38.99
CA GLY A 107 -3.12 12.24 38.01
C GLY A 107 -2.75 13.62 38.60
N ALA A 108 -3.04 13.87 39.89
CA ALA A 108 -2.69 15.12 40.54
C ALA A 108 -1.25 15.07 41.09
N PRO A 109 -0.50 16.19 41.12
CA PRO A 109 0.77 16.23 41.82
C PRO A 109 0.49 15.84 43.29
N GLN A 110 1.03 14.71 43.75
CA GLN A 110 0.80 14.16 45.11
C GLN A 110 1.40 15.03 46.24
N LEU A 111 1.92 16.21 45.88
CA LEU A 111 2.49 17.23 46.75
C LEU A 111 1.59 17.68 47.93
N PRO A 112 0.27 17.90 47.78
CA PRO A 112 -0.56 18.34 48.91
C PRO A 112 -0.80 17.20 49.91
N MET A 113 -0.87 15.94 49.46
CA MET A 113 -1.00 14.77 50.34
C MET A 113 0.31 14.46 51.07
N ALA A 114 1.45 14.64 50.41
CA ALA A 114 2.76 14.56 51.04
C ALA A 114 2.97 15.66 52.10
N GLY A 115 2.48 16.89 51.84
CA GLY A 115 2.49 17.98 52.81
C GLY A 115 1.67 17.68 54.08
N LEU A 116 0.48 17.09 53.92
CA LEU A 116 -0.35 16.64 55.06
C LEU A 116 0.33 15.52 55.87
N SER A 117 1.02 14.61 55.20
CA SER A 117 1.82 13.55 55.86
C SER A 117 2.98 14.15 56.68
N GLY A 118 3.67 15.18 56.16
CA GLY A 118 4.75 15.86 56.88
C GLY A 118 4.30 16.46 58.23
N VAL A 119 3.04 16.88 58.35
CA VAL A 119 2.45 17.38 59.61
C VAL A 119 2.20 16.26 60.62
N LEU A 120 1.92 15.03 60.17
CA LEU A 120 1.74 13.86 61.04
C LEU A 120 3.05 13.36 61.65
N ILE A 121 4.17 13.46 60.92
CA ILE A 121 5.51 13.16 61.46
C ILE A 121 5.83 13.99 62.69
N ARG A 122 5.38 15.24 62.73
CA ARG A 122 5.61 16.16 63.85
C ARG A 122 5.20 15.57 65.20
N ARG A 123 4.16 14.70 65.23
CA ARG A 123 3.72 14.03 66.46
C ARG A 123 4.54 12.81 66.85
N LEU A 124 5.30 12.24 65.90
CA LEU A 124 6.06 11.00 66.08
C LEU A 124 7.57 11.25 66.28
N LEU A 125 8.07 12.44 65.92
CA LEU A 125 9.46 12.82 66.18
C LEU A 125 9.65 13.27 67.63
N PRO A 126 10.66 12.74 68.34
CA PRO A 126 10.95 13.20 69.69
C PRO A 126 11.48 14.64 69.68
N GLY A 127 10.84 15.54 70.42
CA GLY A 127 11.13 17.00 70.42
C GLY A 127 12.55 17.42 70.83
N TYR A 128 13.39 16.50 71.31
CA TYR A 128 14.73 16.79 71.85
C TYR A 128 15.87 16.85 70.81
N TRP A 129 15.55 16.82 69.50
CA TRP A 129 16.55 16.59 68.45
C TRP A 129 17.02 17.80 67.66
N LEU A 130 16.23 18.88 67.62
CA LEU A 130 16.52 20.07 66.81
C LEU A 130 16.76 21.30 67.69
N SER A 131 17.88 21.29 68.40
CA SER A 131 18.33 22.43 69.19
C SER A 131 19.15 23.42 68.35
N LYS A 132 18.70 24.68 68.33
CA LYS A 132 19.36 25.95 67.92
C LYS A 132 18.94 26.57 66.56
N PRO A 133 18.71 27.90 66.53
CA PRO A 133 18.53 28.65 65.29
C PRO A 133 19.82 28.59 64.44
N GLY A 134 19.69 28.29 63.14
CA GLY A 134 20.83 28.15 62.23
C GLY A 134 21.47 26.74 62.16
N SER A 135 20.79 25.69 62.65
CA SER A 135 21.31 24.33 62.59
C SER A 135 21.57 23.85 61.15
N LYS A 136 22.78 23.35 60.90
CA LYS A 136 23.18 22.69 59.63
C LYS A 136 22.23 21.55 59.22
N VAL A 137 21.50 20.97 60.18
CA VAL A 137 20.43 19.97 59.96
C VAL A 137 19.32 20.50 59.07
N LYS A 138 18.79 21.68 59.36
CA LYS A 138 17.67 22.26 58.61
C LYS A 138 18.08 22.54 57.15
N VAL A 139 19.31 23.02 56.96
CA VAL A 139 19.87 23.28 55.62
C VAL A 139 20.05 21.98 54.83
N VAL A 140 20.61 20.93 55.44
CA VAL A 140 20.77 19.61 54.79
C VAL A 140 19.42 18.98 54.45
N CYS A 141 18.45 19.02 55.37
CA CYS A 141 17.09 18.52 55.10
C CYS A 141 16.39 19.30 53.97
N ALA A 142 16.58 20.62 53.88
CA ALA A 142 16.02 21.43 52.79
C ALA A 142 16.61 21.06 51.42
N VAL A 143 17.93 20.89 51.33
CA VAL A 143 18.61 20.48 50.09
C VAL A 143 18.17 19.07 49.65
N LEU A 144 18.08 18.13 50.59
CA LEU A 144 17.63 16.77 50.30
C LEU A 144 16.14 16.73 49.89
N ALA A 145 15.28 17.53 50.52
CA ALA A 145 13.87 17.64 50.16
C ALA A 145 13.70 18.18 48.72
N PHE A 146 14.46 19.21 48.37
CA PHE A 146 14.45 19.77 47.01
C PHE A 146 14.96 18.74 45.97
N GLY A 147 16.06 18.05 46.25
CA GLY A 147 16.60 17.00 45.37
C GLY A 147 15.63 15.83 45.14
N CYS A 148 14.93 15.40 46.20
CA CYS A 148 13.90 14.35 46.11
C CYS A 148 12.67 14.82 45.32
N ALA A 149 12.22 16.06 45.51
CA ALA A 149 11.08 16.62 44.78
C ALA A 149 11.35 16.75 43.27
N VAL A 150 12.52 17.26 42.88
CA VAL A 150 12.92 17.39 41.47
C VAL A 150 13.07 16.00 40.82
N SER A 151 13.70 15.06 41.53
CA SER A 151 13.85 13.68 41.04
C SER A 151 12.49 12.97 40.89
N GLY A 152 11.58 13.17 41.84
CA GLY A 152 10.22 12.64 41.78
C GLY A 152 9.41 13.20 40.59
N LEU A 153 9.52 14.50 40.32
CA LEU A 153 8.82 15.15 39.19
C LEU A 153 9.33 14.62 37.84
N THR A 154 10.64 14.52 37.66
CA THR A 154 11.23 13.98 36.41
C THR A 154 10.92 12.50 36.20
N ALA A 155 10.80 11.72 37.27
CA ALA A 155 10.35 10.33 37.20
C ALA A 155 8.88 10.24 36.78
N TRP A 156 8.02 11.10 37.33
CA TRP A 156 6.60 11.16 37.00
C TRP A 156 6.34 11.57 35.54
N GLU A 157 7.06 12.55 35.00
CA GLU A 157 6.93 12.93 33.58
C GLU A 157 7.28 11.78 32.63
N LYS A 158 8.30 10.98 32.97
CA LYS A 158 8.67 9.79 32.19
C LYS A 158 7.58 8.74 32.26
N GLU A 159 6.97 8.55 33.43
CA GLU A 159 5.88 7.61 33.65
C GLU A 159 4.65 7.95 32.80
N GLN A 160 4.25 9.23 32.75
CA GLN A 160 3.12 9.67 31.92
C GLN A 160 3.36 9.39 30.44
N LYS A 161 4.56 9.70 29.92
CA LYS A 161 4.92 9.39 28.53
C LYS A 161 4.84 7.90 28.23
N ILE A 162 5.32 7.04 29.13
CA ILE A 162 5.27 5.59 28.95
C ILE A 162 3.81 5.10 28.93
N ARG A 163 2.95 5.61 29.82
CA ARG A 163 1.52 5.28 29.84
C ARG A 163 0.85 5.68 28.52
N ASP A 164 1.07 6.89 28.04
CA ASP A 164 0.51 7.36 26.76
C ASP A 164 0.99 6.52 25.57
N LEU A 165 2.30 6.22 25.50
CA LEU A 165 2.85 5.33 24.47
C LEU A 165 2.28 3.92 24.56
N SER A 166 2.10 3.37 25.76
CA SER A 166 1.51 2.04 25.94
C SER A 166 0.05 1.98 25.46
N ALA A 167 -0.74 3.03 25.74
CA ALA A 167 -2.11 3.14 25.27
C ALA A 167 -2.18 3.22 23.74
N GLN A 168 -1.25 3.96 23.11
CA GLN A 168 -1.14 4.01 21.65
C GLN A 168 -0.79 2.63 21.07
N VAL A 169 0.16 1.90 21.66
CA VAL A 169 0.54 0.55 21.20
C VAL A 169 -0.63 -0.44 21.32
N VAL A 170 -1.39 -0.38 22.43
CA VAL A 170 -2.59 -1.21 22.60
C VAL A 170 -3.61 -0.93 21.50
N LYS A 171 -3.83 0.35 21.16
CA LYS A 171 -4.73 0.75 20.09
C LYS A 171 -4.24 0.28 18.71
N VAL A 172 -2.97 0.49 18.37
CA VAL A 172 -2.42 0.00 17.09
C VAL A 172 -2.57 -1.52 16.97
N ARG A 173 -2.36 -2.25 18.08
CA ARG A 173 -2.54 -3.69 18.11
C ARG A 173 -4.01 -4.12 17.92
N SER A 174 -4.98 -3.37 18.45
CA SER A 174 -6.40 -3.66 18.19
C SER A 174 -6.76 -3.38 16.74
N ASP A 175 -6.26 -2.28 16.18
CA ASP A 175 -6.52 -1.89 14.79
C ASP A 175 -5.96 -2.93 13.82
N TRP A 176 -4.72 -3.40 14.05
CA TRP A 176 -4.10 -4.47 13.26
C TRP A 176 -4.89 -5.79 13.31
N LYS A 177 -5.48 -6.13 14.45
CA LYS A 177 -6.32 -7.34 14.57
C LYS A 177 -7.63 -7.19 13.77
N ALA A 178 -8.23 -6.00 13.80
CA ALA A 178 -9.44 -5.71 13.02
C ALA A 178 -9.15 -5.78 11.51
N ASP A 179 -8.03 -5.20 11.07
CA ASP A 179 -7.59 -5.24 9.68
C ASP A 179 -7.27 -6.67 9.22
N ALA A 180 -6.60 -7.46 10.04
CA ALA A 180 -6.35 -8.87 9.73
C ALA A 180 -7.64 -9.68 9.58
N ALA A 181 -8.64 -9.45 10.45
CA ALA A 181 -9.94 -10.10 10.34
C ALA A 181 -10.70 -9.69 9.07
N ARG A 182 -10.65 -8.40 8.70
CA ARG A 182 -11.25 -7.89 7.47
C ARG A 182 -10.60 -8.53 6.23
N LEU A 183 -9.27 -8.55 6.18
CA LEU A 183 -8.54 -9.16 5.07
C LEU A 183 -8.84 -10.66 4.94
N GLN A 184 -8.97 -11.37 6.07
CA GLN A 184 -9.35 -12.78 6.04
C GLN A 184 -10.76 -12.99 5.46
N ALA A 185 -11.73 -12.15 5.84
CA ALA A 185 -13.09 -12.22 5.30
C ALA A 185 -13.14 -11.94 3.78
N ASP A 186 -12.32 -11.01 3.28
CA ASP A 186 -12.19 -10.73 1.85
C ASP A 186 -11.60 -11.93 1.09
N VAL A 187 -10.61 -12.61 1.66
CA VAL A 187 -10.04 -13.85 1.09
C VAL A 187 -11.08 -14.95 1.06
N ASP A 188 -11.80 -15.18 2.16
CA ASP A 188 -12.83 -16.21 2.25
C ASP A 188 -13.96 -15.98 1.23
N THR A 189 -14.34 -14.71 1.03
CA THR A 189 -15.34 -14.31 0.00
C THR A 189 -14.84 -14.60 -1.41
N ARG A 190 -13.56 -14.34 -1.70
CA ARG A 190 -12.96 -14.66 -3.00
C ARG A 190 -12.90 -16.16 -3.24
N ASP A 191 -12.54 -16.94 -2.23
CA ASP A 191 -12.48 -18.39 -2.32
C ASP A 191 -13.87 -19.00 -2.59
N GLN A 192 -14.92 -18.45 -1.97
CA GLN A 192 -16.31 -18.83 -2.27
C GLN A 192 -16.68 -18.56 -3.72
N ARG A 193 -16.40 -17.35 -4.24
CA ARG A 193 -16.66 -17.00 -5.64
C ARG A 193 -15.88 -17.88 -6.61
N LEU A 194 -14.63 -18.21 -6.30
CA LEU A 194 -13.83 -19.12 -7.11
C LEU A 194 -14.41 -20.53 -7.10
N ALA A 195 -14.95 -21.00 -5.97
CA ALA A 195 -15.63 -22.29 -5.89
C ALA A 195 -16.91 -22.31 -6.77
N GLU A 196 -17.70 -21.24 -6.75
CA GLU A 196 -18.89 -21.08 -7.61
C GLU A 196 -18.55 -21.06 -9.10
N VAL A 197 -17.51 -20.33 -9.50
CA VAL A 197 -17.04 -20.33 -10.89
C VAL A 197 -16.54 -21.71 -11.28
N ALA A 198 -15.81 -22.40 -10.40
CA ALA A 198 -15.32 -23.74 -10.67
C ALA A 198 -16.46 -24.77 -10.82
N THR A 199 -17.58 -24.64 -10.11
CA THR A 199 -18.74 -25.52 -10.31
C THR A 199 -19.46 -25.20 -11.63
N ALA A 200 -19.63 -23.92 -11.96
CA ALA A 200 -20.21 -23.51 -13.24
C ALA A 200 -19.39 -24.00 -14.44
N LEU A 201 -18.06 -23.87 -14.39
CA LEU A 201 -17.18 -24.36 -15.46
C LEU A 201 -17.24 -25.88 -15.63
N ARG A 202 -17.38 -26.65 -14.54
CA ARG A 202 -17.56 -28.11 -14.64
C ARG A 202 -18.89 -28.46 -15.31
N ALA A 203 -19.97 -27.76 -14.97
CA ALA A 203 -21.27 -27.96 -15.62
C ALA A 203 -21.25 -27.61 -17.12
N GLU A 204 -20.56 -26.53 -17.51
CA GLU A 204 -20.39 -26.20 -18.93
C GLU A 204 -19.51 -27.23 -19.67
N ALA A 205 -18.48 -27.77 -19.02
CA ALA A 205 -17.67 -28.84 -19.59
C ALA A 205 -18.51 -30.10 -19.88
N GLU A 206 -19.41 -30.49 -18.97
CA GLU A 206 -20.33 -31.61 -19.18
C GLU A 206 -21.27 -31.37 -20.36
N LYS A 207 -21.81 -30.15 -20.52
CA LYS A 207 -22.65 -29.78 -21.68
C LYS A 207 -21.86 -29.85 -22.99
N LEU A 208 -20.62 -29.39 -23.00
CA LEU A 208 -19.77 -29.44 -24.19
C LEU A 208 -19.46 -30.88 -24.60
N GLU A 209 -19.19 -31.77 -23.65
CA GLU A 209 -18.99 -33.19 -23.96
C GLU A 209 -20.27 -33.85 -24.51
N ALA A 210 -21.45 -33.48 -24.00
CA ALA A 210 -22.72 -33.94 -24.57
C ALA A 210 -22.91 -33.46 -26.03
N LEU A 211 -22.66 -32.18 -26.31
CA LEU A 211 -22.75 -31.62 -27.67
C LEU A 211 -21.73 -32.24 -28.63
N LYS A 212 -20.52 -32.55 -28.15
CA LYS A 212 -19.52 -33.29 -28.94
C LYS A 212 -20.00 -34.70 -29.29
N ALA A 213 -20.62 -35.40 -28.35
CA ALA A 213 -21.18 -36.73 -28.61
C ALA A 213 -22.33 -36.66 -29.64
N GLU A 214 -23.22 -35.68 -29.52
CA GLU A 214 -24.31 -35.47 -30.49
C GLU A 214 -23.79 -35.14 -31.89
N SER A 215 -22.82 -34.24 -32.00
CA SER A 215 -22.21 -33.87 -33.28
C SER A 215 -21.43 -35.03 -33.91
N ALA A 216 -20.72 -35.84 -33.11
CA ALA A 216 -20.08 -37.06 -33.59
C ALA A 216 -21.11 -38.07 -34.15
N ALA A 217 -22.24 -38.26 -33.47
CA ALA A 217 -23.33 -39.12 -33.96
C ALA A 217 -23.94 -38.57 -35.26
N ALA A 218 -24.14 -37.25 -35.36
CA ALA A 218 -24.65 -36.60 -36.56
C ALA A 218 -23.70 -36.77 -37.77
N LEU A 219 -22.38 -36.67 -37.55
CA LEU A 219 -21.38 -36.91 -38.58
C LEU A 219 -21.39 -38.35 -39.08
N GLN A 220 -21.51 -39.33 -38.17
CA GLN A 220 -21.65 -40.74 -38.55
C GLN A 220 -22.91 -40.99 -39.38
N ALA A 221 -24.04 -40.37 -39.00
CA ALA A 221 -25.27 -40.46 -39.77
C ALA A 221 -25.15 -39.84 -41.18
N LEU A 222 -24.42 -38.72 -41.31
CA LEU A 222 -24.15 -38.08 -42.59
C LEU A 222 -23.26 -38.97 -43.49
N ALA A 223 -22.20 -39.56 -42.91
CA ALA A 223 -21.33 -40.49 -43.61
C ALA A 223 -22.11 -41.68 -44.19
N GLY A 224 -23.03 -42.26 -43.40
CA GLY A 224 -23.91 -43.33 -43.89
C GLY A 224 -24.82 -42.90 -45.05
N LYS A 225 -25.33 -41.66 -45.04
CA LYS A 225 -26.10 -41.10 -46.17
C LYS A 225 -25.25 -40.91 -47.42
N ILE A 226 -24.00 -40.46 -47.27
CA ILE A 226 -23.06 -40.32 -48.39
C ILE A 226 -22.82 -41.68 -49.02
N GLU A 227 -22.48 -42.70 -48.23
CA GLU A 227 -22.28 -44.07 -48.74
C GLU A 227 -23.52 -44.62 -49.45
N ALA A 228 -24.72 -44.36 -48.92
CA ALA A 228 -25.97 -44.75 -49.58
C ALA A 228 -26.15 -44.03 -50.93
N SER A 229 -25.88 -42.72 -50.98
CA SER A 229 -25.96 -41.94 -52.22
C SER A 229 -24.92 -42.36 -53.26
N GLU A 230 -23.71 -42.74 -52.85
CA GLU A 230 -22.68 -43.25 -53.74
C GLU A 230 -23.07 -44.62 -54.32
N LYS A 231 -23.67 -45.50 -53.49
CA LYS A 231 -24.25 -46.76 -53.96
C LYS A 231 -25.34 -46.49 -54.98
N GLU A 232 -26.31 -45.61 -54.71
CA GLU A 232 -27.35 -45.24 -55.68
C GLU A 232 -26.79 -44.66 -56.98
N ALA A 233 -25.80 -43.77 -56.89
CA ALA A 233 -25.13 -43.20 -58.05
C ALA A 233 -24.39 -44.26 -58.88
N SER A 234 -23.80 -45.27 -58.24
CA SER A 234 -23.19 -46.41 -58.93
C SER A 234 -24.23 -47.25 -59.66
N THR A 235 -25.40 -47.48 -59.05
CA THR A 235 -26.53 -48.19 -59.66
C THR A 235 -27.09 -47.41 -60.86
N TRP A 236 -27.20 -46.09 -60.74
CA TRP A 236 -27.61 -45.22 -61.85
C TRP A 236 -26.60 -45.22 -62.99
N ARG A 237 -25.29 -45.18 -62.71
CA ARG A 237 -24.24 -45.32 -63.73
C ARG A 237 -24.34 -46.64 -64.47
N GLY A 238 -24.50 -47.76 -63.76
CA GLY A 238 -24.69 -49.07 -64.40
C GLY A 238 -25.92 -49.12 -65.32
N ARG A 239 -27.06 -48.55 -64.88
CA ARG A 239 -28.24 -48.40 -65.75
C ARG A 239 -28.01 -47.49 -66.95
N TYR A 240 -27.28 -46.39 -66.76
CA TYR A 240 -26.93 -45.47 -67.83
C TYR A 240 -26.05 -46.17 -68.87
N GLU A 241 -25.05 -46.95 -68.47
CA GLU A 241 -24.21 -47.72 -69.38
C GLU A 241 -24.99 -48.80 -70.15
N GLN A 242 -26.02 -49.39 -69.54
CA GLN A 242 -26.90 -50.37 -70.18
C GLN A 242 -27.99 -49.77 -71.09
N ARG A 243 -28.00 -48.45 -71.30
CA ARG A 243 -29.04 -47.80 -72.11
C ARG A 243 -28.87 -48.12 -73.61
N PRO A 244 -29.95 -48.37 -74.35
CA PRO A 244 -29.88 -48.55 -75.80
C PRO A 244 -29.45 -47.24 -76.50
N ASP A 245 -28.71 -47.36 -77.60
CA ASP A 245 -28.20 -46.22 -78.37
C ASP A 245 -29.35 -45.39 -78.98
N THR A 246 -29.60 -44.20 -78.42
CA THR A 246 -30.66 -43.28 -78.84
C THR A 246 -30.21 -42.24 -79.88
N SER A 247 -29.19 -42.56 -80.68
CA SER A 247 -28.70 -41.69 -81.76
C SER A 247 -29.81 -41.27 -82.75
N ALA A 248 -30.91 -42.02 -82.83
CA ALA A 248 -32.11 -41.68 -83.61
C ALA A 248 -32.97 -40.54 -83.04
N LEU A 249 -32.87 -40.19 -81.74
CA LEU A 249 -33.73 -39.16 -81.11
C LEU A 249 -33.13 -37.74 -81.11
N LEU A 250 -31.82 -37.61 -81.35
CA LEU A 250 -31.09 -36.33 -81.36
C LEU A 250 -31.33 -35.47 -82.61
N ALA A 251 -31.98 -36.00 -83.64
CA ALA A 251 -32.35 -35.22 -84.83
C ALA A 251 -33.47 -34.18 -84.59
N ALA A 252 -34.05 -34.12 -83.37
CA ALA A 252 -35.25 -33.33 -83.08
C ALA A 252 -35.06 -32.08 -82.18
N CYS A 253 -33.84 -31.69 -81.73
CA CYS A 253 -33.68 -30.56 -80.79
C CYS A 253 -32.54 -29.59 -81.15
N GLN A 254 -32.83 -28.27 -81.10
CA GLN A 254 -31.90 -27.15 -81.38
C GLN A 254 -31.23 -26.58 -80.11
N ALA A 255 -30.07 -25.93 -80.29
CA ALA A 255 -29.15 -25.49 -79.23
C ALA A 255 -29.47 -24.11 -78.61
N ALA A 256 -29.14 -23.93 -77.32
CA ALA A 256 -29.34 -22.70 -76.53
C ALA A 256 -28.08 -21.79 -76.45
N PRO A 257 -28.21 -20.45 -76.30
CA PRO A 257 -27.09 -19.50 -76.42
C PRO A 257 -26.30 -19.21 -75.12
N THR A 258 -25.02 -18.82 -75.28
CA THR A 258 -24.02 -18.56 -74.22
C THR A 258 -23.85 -17.08 -73.85
N LYS A 259 -23.52 -16.75 -72.59
CA LYS A 259 -23.30 -15.36 -72.06
C LYS A 259 -21.81 -15.00 -71.82
N PRO A 260 -21.39 -13.72 -71.97
CA PRO A 260 -20.01 -13.27 -71.74
C PRO A 260 -19.76 -12.51 -70.41
N ASN A 261 -18.49 -12.51 -69.93
CA ASN A 261 -18.01 -11.90 -68.66
C ASN A 261 -17.33 -10.52 -68.85
N THR A 262 -17.30 -9.69 -67.79
CA THR A 262 -16.80 -8.29 -67.76
C THR A 262 -15.37 -8.10 -67.21
N PRO A 263 -14.66 -7.00 -67.55
CA PRO A 263 -13.26 -6.77 -67.19
C PRO A 263 -13.03 -5.97 -65.88
N ALA A 264 -11.82 -6.04 -65.32
CA ALA A 264 -11.43 -5.49 -64.01
C ALA A 264 -10.83 -4.06 -64.05
N PRO A 265 -10.96 -3.22 -63.01
CA PRO A 265 -10.42 -1.85 -62.99
C PRO A 265 -9.06 -1.72 -62.27
N ALA A 266 -8.28 -0.72 -62.69
CA ALA A 266 -6.95 -0.34 -62.16
C ALA A 266 -6.95 1.09 -61.59
N LEU A 267 -6.23 1.32 -60.47
CA LEU A 267 -5.80 2.65 -60.00
C LEU A 267 -4.67 2.53 -58.95
N ILE A 268 -3.53 3.19 -59.19
CA ILE A 268 -2.39 3.27 -58.25
C ILE A 268 -2.10 4.76 -57.98
N LYS A 269 -2.00 5.17 -56.71
CA LYS A 269 -1.65 6.54 -56.28
C LYS A 269 -0.24 6.60 -55.71
N VAL A 270 0.52 7.65 -56.05
CA VAL A 270 1.91 7.91 -55.60
C VAL A 270 1.93 9.13 -54.66
N PRO A 271 2.68 9.10 -53.53
CA PRO A 271 2.70 10.20 -52.55
C PRO A 271 3.79 11.26 -52.83
N VAL A 272 3.49 12.52 -52.48
CA VAL A 272 4.39 13.69 -52.54
C VAL A 272 4.80 14.08 -51.11
N ALA A 273 6.07 14.50 -50.93
CA ALA A 273 6.63 14.88 -49.63
C ALA A 273 6.43 16.37 -49.29
N THR A 274 6.10 16.65 -48.03
CA THR A 274 5.88 18.01 -47.49
C THR A 274 6.91 18.31 -46.40
N TYR A 275 7.52 19.50 -46.41
CA TYR A 275 8.52 19.93 -45.42
C TYR A 275 7.91 20.78 -44.29
N VAL A 276 8.47 20.69 -43.09
CA VAL A 276 8.06 21.46 -41.89
C VAL A 276 9.16 22.47 -41.51
N PRO A 277 8.85 23.77 -41.37
CA PRO A 277 9.85 24.78 -40.99
C PRO A 277 10.24 24.68 -39.51
N ILE A 278 11.53 24.91 -39.20
CA ILE A 278 12.09 24.90 -37.83
C ILE A 278 12.10 26.32 -37.26
N ASP A 279 11.65 26.48 -36.02
CA ASP A 279 11.63 27.76 -35.31
C ASP A 279 13.06 28.29 -35.08
N ALA A 280 13.30 29.56 -35.44
CA ALA A 280 14.59 30.21 -35.28
C ALA A 280 15.08 30.26 -33.83
N ALA A 281 14.18 30.27 -32.84
CA ALA A 281 14.54 30.23 -31.42
C ALA A 281 15.29 28.94 -31.02
N LEU A 282 14.99 27.82 -31.69
CA LEU A 282 15.66 26.53 -31.49
C LEU A 282 17.09 26.49 -32.04
N THR A 283 17.44 27.45 -32.90
CA THR A 283 18.78 27.55 -33.53
C THR A 283 19.68 28.61 -32.88
N LYS A 284 19.21 29.33 -31.85
CA LYS A 284 20.02 30.36 -31.18
C LYS A 284 21.18 29.75 -30.40
N ARG A 285 22.41 30.22 -30.66
CA ARG A 285 23.63 29.83 -29.93
C ARG A 285 23.87 30.75 -28.74
N CYS A 286 24.23 30.17 -27.60
CA CYS A 286 24.62 30.92 -26.41
C CYS A 286 26.13 31.15 -26.40
N SER A 287 26.58 32.36 -26.03
CA SER A 287 27.99 32.68 -25.85
C SER A 287 28.29 32.91 -24.37
N TRP A 288 29.38 32.31 -23.88
CA TRP A 288 29.93 32.60 -22.56
C TRP A 288 31.46 32.58 -22.59
N VAL A 289 32.08 33.28 -21.64
CA VAL A 289 33.54 33.33 -21.51
C VAL A 289 34.04 32.00 -20.96
N ARG A 290 34.96 31.34 -21.66
CA ARG A 290 35.46 30.01 -21.28
C ARG A 290 36.44 30.05 -20.11
N ASP A 291 37.34 31.04 -20.11
CA ASP A 291 38.41 31.19 -19.12
C ASP A 291 38.49 32.63 -18.62
N GLY A 292 38.72 32.81 -17.32
CA GLY A 292 38.80 34.12 -16.68
C GLY A 292 39.80 34.13 -15.53
N LYS A 293 40.13 35.32 -15.02
CA LYS A 293 40.99 35.47 -13.83
C LYS A 293 40.35 34.74 -12.63
N PRO A 294 41.13 34.21 -11.67
CA PRO A 294 40.58 33.52 -10.49
C PRO A 294 39.55 34.32 -9.68
N SER A 295 39.61 35.65 -9.72
CA SER A 295 38.63 36.53 -9.08
C SER A 295 37.25 36.54 -9.77
N ALA A 296 37.16 36.12 -11.03
CA ALA A 296 35.94 36.10 -11.85
C ALA A 296 35.35 34.69 -12.01
N VAL A 297 35.78 33.73 -11.18
CA VAL A 297 35.31 32.34 -11.23
C VAL A 297 33.79 32.24 -11.12
N PHE A 298 33.17 33.07 -10.29
CA PHE A 298 31.71 33.11 -10.16
C PHE A 298 31.03 33.58 -11.44
N ASP A 299 31.56 34.60 -12.12
CA ASP A 299 30.98 35.11 -13.37
C ASP A 299 31.11 34.10 -14.51
N VAL A 300 32.27 33.45 -14.63
CA VAL A 300 32.51 32.40 -15.63
C VAL A 300 31.60 31.18 -15.38
N SER A 301 31.50 30.74 -14.12
CA SER A 301 30.63 29.63 -13.72
C SER A 301 29.15 29.94 -13.95
N ASN A 302 28.69 31.13 -13.54
CA ASN A 302 27.31 31.57 -13.73
C ASN A 302 26.96 31.76 -15.21
N GLY A 303 27.89 32.26 -16.02
CA GLY A 303 27.74 32.35 -17.47
C GLY A 303 27.58 30.98 -18.13
N ARG A 304 28.44 30.02 -17.77
CA ARG A 304 28.36 28.63 -18.23
C ARG A 304 27.03 27.98 -17.85
N LYS A 305 26.59 28.15 -16.59
CA LYS A 305 25.32 27.62 -16.10
C LYS A 305 24.13 28.19 -16.89
N ARG A 306 24.15 29.49 -17.20
CA ARG A 306 23.08 30.13 -17.97
C ARG A 306 22.97 29.58 -19.39
N CYS A 307 24.09 29.34 -20.07
CA CYS A 307 24.08 28.71 -21.39
C CYS A 307 23.63 27.26 -21.34
N LEU A 308 24.05 26.49 -20.31
CA LEU A 308 23.60 25.11 -20.15
C LEU A 308 22.06 25.03 -20.02
N MET A 309 21.49 25.86 -19.14
CA MET A 309 20.04 25.93 -18.94
C MET A 309 19.29 26.32 -20.23
N GLN A 310 19.85 27.22 -21.04
CA GLN A 310 19.27 27.58 -22.34
C GLN A 310 19.27 26.40 -23.32
N TYR A 311 20.38 25.65 -23.41
CA TYR A 311 20.46 24.49 -24.29
C TYR A 311 19.53 23.36 -23.84
N GLU A 312 19.47 23.08 -22.54
CA GLU A 312 18.51 22.11 -21.98
C GLU A 312 17.07 22.50 -22.33
N ALA A 313 16.68 23.77 -22.14
CA ALA A 313 15.36 24.25 -22.52
C ALA A 313 15.08 24.14 -24.03
N GLN A 314 16.09 24.38 -24.89
CA GLN A 314 15.96 24.17 -26.34
C GLN A 314 15.78 22.69 -26.69
N PHE A 315 16.50 21.77 -26.05
CA PHE A 315 16.33 20.34 -26.26
C PHE A 315 14.96 19.85 -25.79
N ASP A 316 14.48 20.33 -24.64
CA ASP A 316 13.15 20.04 -24.14
C ASP A 316 12.07 20.58 -25.07
N ALA A 317 12.24 21.78 -25.60
CA ALA A 317 11.32 22.37 -26.59
C ALA A 317 11.35 21.60 -27.93
N ILE A 318 12.51 21.10 -28.38
CA ILE A 318 12.60 20.20 -29.55
C ILE A 318 11.90 18.87 -29.24
N GLY A 319 12.07 18.33 -28.04
CA GLY A 319 11.38 17.12 -27.58
C GLY A 319 9.86 17.30 -27.57
N GLN A 320 9.38 18.39 -26.98
CA GLN A 320 7.96 18.75 -26.98
C GLN A 320 7.45 19.04 -28.38
N SER A 321 8.18 19.76 -29.23
CA SER A 321 7.80 20.00 -30.63
C SER A 321 7.74 18.70 -31.42
N ARG A 322 8.64 17.74 -31.18
CA ARG A 322 8.59 16.42 -31.80
C ARG A 322 7.37 15.61 -31.33
N VAL A 323 6.99 15.73 -30.05
CA VAL A 323 5.80 15.10 -29.46
C VAL A 323 4.50 15.79 -29.90
N LEU A 324 4.49 17.11 -30.07
CA LEU A 324 3.35 17.91 -30.52
C LEU A 324 3.19 17.90 -32.04
N ALA A 325 4.27 17.82 -32.82
CA ALA A 325 4.26 17.60 -34.28
C ALA A 325 3.86 16.16 -34.64
N LEU A 326 4.03 15.21 -33.70
CA LEU A 326 3.38 13.90 -33.75
C LEU A 326 1.88 13.95 -33.46
N GLY A 327 1.32 15.14 -33.17
CA GLY A 327 -0.10 15.43 -33.11
C GLY A 327 -0.88 14.38 -32.33
N ARG A 328 -1.05 14.55 -31.02
CA ARG A 328 -2.08 13.79 -30.31
C ARG A 328 -3.42 14.19 -30.94
N LEU A 329 -3.96 13.32 -31.79
CA LEU A 329 -5.27 13.51 -32.42
C LEU A 329 -6.29 13.78 -31.31
N LYS A 330 -7.31 14.58 -31.60
CA LYS A 330 -8.36 14.87 -30.62
C LYS A 330 -8.98 13.53 -30.20
N THR A 331 -9.34 13.40 -28.93
CA THR A 331 -10.05 12.22 -28.42
C THR A 331 -11.22 11.88 -29.34
N GLY A 332 -11.24 10.66 -29.90
CA GLY A 332 -12.23 10.22 -30.90
C GLY A 332 -11.84 10.38 -32.38
N GLU A 333 -10.71 11.01 -32.72
CA GLU A 333 -10.18 11.07 -34.09
C GLU A 333 -9.17 9.95 -34.33
N MET A 334 -9.49 9.06 -35.27
CA MET A 334 -8.63 7.93 -35.63
C MET A 334 -7.37 8.38 -36.35
N ASN A 335 -6.24 7.75 -36.00
CA ASN A 335 -5.01 7.87 -36.77
C ASN A 335 -5.14 7.15 -38.14
N LYS A 336 -4.21 7.40 -39.07
CA LYS A 336 -4.29 6.78 -40.42
C LYS A 336 -4.28 5.24 -40.39
N THR A 337 -3.61 4.64 -39.42
CA THR A 337 -3.53 3.18 -39.26
C THR A 337 -4.79 2.60 -38.60
N GLU A 338 -5.38 3.29 -37.63
CA GLU A 338 -6.66 2.97 -37.00
C GLU A 338 -7.79 3.11 -38.01
N ALA A 339 -7.79 4.17 -38.82
CA ALA A 339 -8.77 4.34 -39.89
C ALA A 339 -8.69 3.21 -40.93
N ALA A 340 -7.48 2.83 -41.35
CA ALA A 340 -7.29 1.68 -42.24
C ALA A 340 -7.74 0.36 -41.59
N TYR A 341 -7.58 0.23 -40.28
CA TYR A 341 -8.06 -0.93 -39.53
C TYR A 341 -9.59 -0.93 -39.37
N ALA A 342 -10.21 0.24 -39.17
CA ALA A 342 -11.65 0.40 -39.13
C ALA A 342 -12.30 -0.03 -40.46
N GLU A 343 -11.73 0.33 -41.61
CA GLU A 343 -12.21 -0.15 -42.90
C GLU A 343 -12.10 -1.68 -43.03
N ARG A 344 -11.02 -2.28 -42.50
CA ARG A 344 -10.91 -3.73 -42.43
C ARG A 344 -12.03 -4.34 -41.58
N LEU A 345 -12.31 -3.79 -40.41
CA LEU A 345 -13.39 -4.28 -39.55
C LEU A 345 -14.76 -4.14 -40.23
N ARG A 346 -15.02 -3.03 -40.95
CA ARG A 346 -16.25 -2.89 -41.75
C ARG A 346 -16.37 -3.96 -42.84
N ALA A 347 -15.27 -4.28 -43.51
CA ALA A 347 -15.25 -5.36 -44.50
C ALA A 347 -15.55 -6.73 -43.87
N LEU A 348 -14.97 -7.01 -42.69
CA LEU A 348 -15.26 -8.23 -41.92
C LEU A 348 -16.73 -8.26 -41.43
N GLN A 349 -17.30 -7.10 -41.09
CA GLN A 349 -18.70 -6.99 -40.68
C GLN A 349 -19.63 -7.26 -41.84
N ALA A 350 -19.31 -6.73 -43.03
CA ALA A 350 -20.04 -7.01 -44.26
C ALA A 350 -19.93 -8.48 -44.69
N ALA A 351 -18.81 -9.14 -44.40
CA ALA A 351 -18.60 -10.57 -44.62
C ALA A 351 -19.30 -11.47 -43.58
N GLY A 352 -19.83 -10.90 -42.49
CA GLY A 352 -20.46 -11.65 -41.40
C GLY A 352 -19.47 -12.31 -40.42
N GLU A 353 -18.18 -12.02 -40.53
CA GLU A 353 -17.16 -12.53 -39.58
C GLU A 353 -17.17 -11.79 -38.24
N ILE A 354 -17.67 -10.54 -38.23
CA ILE A 354 -17.94 -9.79 -37.00
C ILE A 354 -19.37 -9.28 -37.03
N GLN A 355 -20.00 -9.24 -35.88
CA GLN A 355 -21.37 -8.75 -35.74
C GLN A 355 -21.38 -7.24 -35.50
N TRP A 356 -20.42 -6.74 -34.74
CA TRP A 356 -20.38 -5.36 -34.31
C TRP A 356 -18.95 -4.90 -34.04
N HIS A 357 -18.68 -3.60 -34.25
CA HIS A 357 -17.43 -2.99 -33.84
C HIS A 357 -17.61 -1.50 -33.49
N ARG A 358 -16.77 -0.98 -32.60
CA ARG A 358 -16.79 0.42 -32.17
C ARG A 358 -15.41 0.90 -31.75
N PHE A 359 -15.00 2.07 -32.24
CA PHE A 359 -13.75 2.74 -31.84
C PHE A 359 -13.91 3.42 -30.47
N GLU A 360 -12.93 3.23 -29.58
CA GLU A 360 -12.89 3.71 -28.19
C GLU A 360 -14.23 3.47 -27.43
N GLY A 361 -14.95 2.40 -27.79
CA GLY A 361 -16.32 2.15 -27.33
C GLY A 361 -16.42 1.56 -25.93
N LEU A 362 -15.31 1.10 -25.36
CA LEU A 362 -15.23 0.48 -24.04
C LEU A 362 -14.18 1.18 -23.19
N LYS A 363 -14.46 1.29 -21.89
CA LYS A 363 -13.52 1.77 -20.89
C LYS A 363 -13.50 0.81 -19.70
N LEU A 364 -12.43 0.04 -19.60
CA LEU A 364 -12.23 -1.00 -18.60
C LEU A 364 -11.48 -0.42 -17.40
N ARG A 365 -11.91 -0.72 -16.18
CA ARG A 365 -11.29 -0.22 -14.95
C ARG A 365 -10.27 -1.24 -14.45
N LEU A 366 -9.00 -0.87 -14.44
CA LEU A 366 -7.92 -1.75 -13.95
C LEU A 366 -7.66 -1.58 -12.45
N ALA A 367 -7.72 -0.34 -11.95
CA ALA A 367 -7.54 -0.01 -10.54
C ALA A 367 -8.28 1.30 -10.20
N ASP A 368 -8.15 1.79 -8.97
CA ASP A 368 -8.68 3.10 -8.61
C ASP A 368 -8.05 4.19 -9.49
N ASN A 369 -8.90 4.94 -10.20
CA ASN A 369 -8.54 5.95 -11.21
C ASN A 369 -7.69 5.47 -12.39
N THR A 370 -7.52 4.15 -12.58
CA THR A 370 -6.74 3.59 -13.69
C THR A 370 -7.66 2.85 -14.66
N PHE A 371 -7.69 3.28 -15.91
CA PHE A 371 -8.55 2.71 -16.94
C PHE A 371 -7.75 2.28 -18.16
N TYR A 372 -8.20 1.21 -18.80
CA TYR A 372 -7.76 0.76 -20.12
C TYR A 372 -8.91 0.95 -21.10
N THR A 373 -8.65 1.70 -22.17
CA THR A 373 -9.58 1.91 -23.28
C THR A 373 -8.95 1.26 -24.50
N PRO A 374 -9.47 0.13 -25.00
CA PRO A 374 -9.00 -0.46 -26.25
C PRO A 374 -9.36 0.43 -27.44
N ASP A 375 -8.53 0.41 -28.49
CA ASP A 375 -8.78 1.19 -29.71
C ASP A 375 -10.09 0.75 -30.39
N PHE A 376 -10.34 -0.57 -30.51
CA PHE A 376 -11.60 -1.11 -31.03
C PHE A 376 -12.18 -2.19 -30.13
N ALA A 377 -13.47 -2.08 -29.82
CA ALA A 377 -14.27 -3.16 -29.29
C ALA A 377 -14.97 -3.86 -30.46
N VAL A 378 -14.86 -5.19 -30.53
CA VAL A 378 -15.36 -6.02 -31.63
C VAL A 378 -16.17 -7.17 -31.04
N LEU A 379 -17.35 -7.42 -31.58
CA LEU A 379 -18.14 -8.62 -31.30
C LEU A 379 -17.94 -9.58 -32.48
N GLU A 380 -17.26 -10.68 -32.25
CA GLU A 380 -17.00 -11.71 -33.27
C GLU A 380 -18.28 -12.48 -33.65
N ALA A 381 -18.25 -13.22 -34.76
CA ALA A 381 -19.39 -14.03 -35.23
C ALA A 381 -19.84 -15.10 -34.20
N ASP A 382 -18.92 -15.59 -33.38
CA ASP A 382 -19.18 -16.55 -32.30
C ASP A 382 -19.81 -15.91 -31.05
N GLY A 383 -19.97 -14.59 -31.04
CA GLY A 383 -20.54 -13.82 -29.93
C GLY A 383 -19.53 -13.46 -28.84
N VAL A 384 -18.23 -13.74 -29.05
CA VAL A 384 -17.18 -13.36 -28.11
C VAL A 384 -16.79 -11.90 -28.32
N MET A 385 -16.62 -11.17 -27.22
CA MET A 385 -16.12 -9.80 -27.25
C MET A 385 -14.59 -9.81 -27.33
N ALA A 386 -14.06 -9.15 -28.35
CA ALA A 386 -12.64 -8.95 -28.58
C ALA A 386 -12.28 -7.45 -28.50
N CYS A 387 -11.17 -7.16 -27.83
CA CYS A 387 -10.57 -5.83 -27.71
C CYS A 387 -9.34 -5.78 -28.59
N HIS A 388 -9.40 -5.01 -29.68
CA HIS A 388 -8.32 -4.88 -30.64
C HIS A 388 -7.56 -3.58 -30.40
N GLU A 389 -6.26 -3.68 -30.12
CA GLU A 389 -5.35 -2.54 -29.95
C GLU A 389 -4.44 -2.40 -31.19
N VAL A 390 -4.52 -1.26 -31.88
CA VAL A 390 -3.75 -0.95 -33.09
C VAL A 390 -2.52 -0.13 -32.72
N LYS A 391 -1.35 -0.77 -32.64
CA LYS A 391 -0.09 -0.11 -32.26
C LYS A 391 0.97 -0.24 -33.33
N GLY A 392 1.67 0.85 -33.61
CA GLY A 392 2.88 0.86 -34.45
C GLY A 392 4.15 0.49 -33.67
N HIS A 393 4.34 1.08 -32.49
CA HIS A 393 5.49 0.85 -31.61
C HIS A 393 5.02 0.58 -30.18
N TRP A 394 5.59 -0.43 -29.53
CA TRP A 394 5.25 -0.76 -28.15
C TRP A 394 6.11 0.02 -27.17
N GLN A 395 5.44 0.59 -26.18
CA GLN A 395 6.07 1.00 -24.92
C GLN A 395 5.69 -0.05 -23.87
N ASP A 396 6.61 -0.31 -22.92
CA ASP A 396 6.43 -1.38 -21.92
C ASP A 396 5.15 -1.20 -21.07
N ASP A 397 4.76 0.05 -20.79
CA ASP A 397 3.52 0.39 -20.07
C ASP A 397 2.24 -0.07 -20.80
N ALA A 398 2.21 0.01 -22.13
CA ALA A 398 1.03 -0.38 -22.91
C ALA A 398 0.82 -1.90 -22.93
N ARG A 399 1.90 -2.70 -23.01
CA ARG A 399 1.80 -4.18 -22.93
C ARG A 399 1.38 -4.64 -21.54
N ALA A 400 1.86 -3.97 -20.48
CA ALA A 400 1.46 -4.30 -19.12
C ALA A 400 -0.05 -4.11 -18.91
N LYS A 401 -0.61 -2.99 -19.39
CA LYS A 401 -2.05 -2.70 -19.28
C LYS A 401 -2.94 -3.73 -19.98
N ILE A 402 -2.55 -4.18 -21.18
CA ILE A 402 -3.29 -5.21 -21.91
C ILE A 402 -3.24 -6.55 -21.17
N LYS A 403 -2.06 -6.96 -20.68
CA LYS A 403 -1.94 -8.20 -19.89
C LYS A 403 -2.77 -8.16 -18.61
N ILE A 404 -2.78 -7.02 -17.92
CA ILE A 404 -3.60 -6.83 -16.72
C ILE A 404 -5.09 -6.89 -17.10
N ALA A 405 -5.50 -6.23 -18.18
CA ALA A 405 -6.88 -6.27 -18.66
C ALA A 405 -7.32 -7.69 -19.06
N ALA A 406 -6.46 -8.44 -19.75
CA ALA A 406 -6.68 -9.85 -20.14
C ALA A 406 -6.85 -10.78 -18.94
N ALA A 407 -6.14 -10.51 -17.84
CA ALA A 407 -6.31 -11.27 -16.61
C ALA A 407 -7.60 -10.90 -15.84
N MET A 408 -8.17 -9.71 -16.07
CA MET A 408 -9.31 -9.18 -15.31
C MET A 408 -10.65 -9.35 -16.01
N TYR A 409 -10.69 -9.28 -17.34
CA TYR A 409 -11.92 -9.23 -18.13
C TYR A 409 -12.04 -10.44 -19.05
N PRO A 410 -13.25 -11.02 -19.21
CA PRO A 410 -13.48 -12.19 -20.05
C PRO A 410 -13.59 -11.81 -21.54
N PHE A 411 -12.66 -10.98 -22.03
CA PHE A 411 -12.58 -10.54 -23.42
C PHE A 411 -11.30 -11.06 -24.05
N ARG A 412 -11.31 -11.28 -25.37
CA ARG A 412 -10.07 -11.60 -26.10
C ARG A 412 -9.30 -10.32 -26.34
N PHE A 413 -8.05 -10.25 -25.92
CA PHE A 413 -7.21 -9.07 -26.14
C PHE A 413 -6.25 -9.34 -27.28
N ILE A 414 -6.40 -8.56 -28.35
CA ILE A 414 -5.69 -8.76 -29.59
C ILE A 414 -4.91 -7.51 -29.94
N ALA A 415 -3.59 -7.65 -30.04
CA ALA A 415 -2.75 -6.61 -30.59
C ALA A 415 -2.61 -6.75 -32.09
N VAL A 416 -2.74 -5.61 -32.77
CA VAL A 416 -2.62 -5.52 -34.22
C VAL A 416 -1.52 -4.56 -34.58
N LYS A 417 -0.57 -5.04 -35.39
CA LYS A 417 0.52 -4.25 -35.96
C LYS A 417 0.44 -4.24 -37.48
N VAL A 418 0.78 -3.11 -38.07
CA VAL A 418 1.00 -3.04 -39.52
C VAL A 418 2.30 -3.77 -39.85
N LYS A 419 2.25 -4.77 -40.74
CA LYS A 419 3.45 -5.38 -41.28
C LYS A 419 4.12 -4.42 -42.26
N PRO A 420 5.46 -4.24 -42.20
CA PRO A 420 6.19 -3.45 -43.19
C PRO A 420 5.92 -3.95 -44.61
N LYS A 421 5.90 -3.05 -45.61
CA LYS A 421 5.70 -3.44 -47.02
C LYS A 421 6.75 -4.42 -47.53
N ARG A 422 7.97 -4.39 -46.99
CA ARG A 422 9.04 -5.35 -47.31
C ARG A 422 8.73 -6.79 -46.89
N ASP A 423 7.88 -6.97 -45.89
CA ASP A 423 7.53 -8.26 -45.29
C ASP A 423 6.16 -8.78 -45.80
N GLY A 424 5.77 -8.37 -47.01
CA GLY A 424 4.51 -8.76 -47.66
C GLY A 424 3.29 -7.92 -47.30
N GLY A 425 3.44 -6.91 -46.43
CA GLY A 425 2.32 -6.07 -45.98
C GLY A 425 1.28 -6.82 -45.15
N GLY A 426 0.15 -6.16 -44.88
CA GLY A 426 -0.95 -6.72 -44.08
C GLY A 426 -0.82 -6.46 -42.58
N TRP A 427 -1.47 -7.31 -41.78
CA TRP A 427 -1.62 -7.13 -40.33
C TRP A 427 -0.98 -8.30 -39.60
N ALA A 428 -0.11 -8.01 -38.63
CA ALA A 428 0.38 -8.98 -37.66
C ALA A 428 -0.52 -8.92 -36.43
N VAL A 429 -0.99 -10.09 -36.00
CA VAL A 429 -1.93 -10.26 -34.90
C VAL A 429 -1.23 -11.04 -33.79
N GLU A 430 -1.36 -10.57 -32.56
CA GLU A 430 -0.76 -11.16 -31.34
C GLU A 430 -1.86 -11.20 -30.26
N GLU A 431 -2.21 -12.40 -29.78
CA GLU A 431 -3.22 -12.61 -28.73
C GLU A 431 -2.54 -12.62 -27.34
N PHE A 432 -3.19 -12.07 -26.32
CA PHE A 432 -2.65 -11.88 -24.97
C PHE A 432 -3.28 -12.75 -23.89
#